data_AF-A0A7W1SXX7-F1
#
_entry.id   AF-A0A7W1SXX7-F1
#
_cell.length_a   1.000
_cell.length_b   1.000
_cell.length_c   1.000
_cell.angle_alpha   90.00
_cell.angle_beta   90.00
_cell.angle_gamma   90.00
#
_symmetry.space_group_name_H-M   'P 1'
#
loop_
_entity.id
_entity.type
_entity.pdbx_description
1 polymer ?
#
loop_
_entity_poly.entity_id
_entity_poly.type
_entity_poly.pdbx_seq_one_letter_code
_entity_poly.pdbx_strand_id
1 'polypeptide(L)'
;MKTPSRSSAHFSPADAESPRVAAGVDGMKLAARPSANFRLGLVSVLAAGIGLIAGVIAFLLYNLIGLFSNIAFYHRFSTQFTGDRFNHLGVWVIFVPVIGGIIVGFMAKYGSEKIRGHGIPEAMEAVLINRSRIQPRVAILKPISAAIAIGTGGPFGAEGPIIQTGGAVGSLIGQLIHTTAAERKVLLACGAAAGMSATFNTPIAGVILAIELLLFEFKSRSFIPLVIASTLATAVHMQWMGAGPMFSVAATDYAIPRALPFYLVLGLICGFAAVGFSRLLYFTEDLFEKLPVDELWWPAIGALGLGIIGYFVPRVFGVGYDTISDILNAHLALKLLVIVMFAKAIALVVSLGSGTSGGLLAPMFMSSAALGGAFAMLVNWIYPAAHLAPGAFALVAMGAVFGAASRATFAFIIFL
;
A
#
# COMPACT_ATOMS: atom_id res chain seq x y z
N MET A 1 -15.24 66.73 16.22
CA MET A 1 -14.54 65.51 16.69
C MET A 1 -13.77 64.97 15.49
N LYS A 2 -12.43 65.02 15.54
CA LYS A 2 -11.54 65.01 14.36
C LYS A 2 -11.49 63.66 13.65
N THR A 3 -11.92 63.65 12.39
CA THR A 3 -11.31 62.88 11.29
C THR A 3 -10.68 63.88 10.32
N PRO A 4 -9.65 63.49 9.56
CA PRO A 4 -9.43 64.16 8.28
C PRO A 4 -9.34 63.16 7.12
N SER A 5 -10.00 63.53 6.03
CA SER A 5 -9.85 62.98 4.69
C SER A 5 -9.59 64.14 3.71
N ARG A 6 -8.96 63.81 2.57
CA ARG A 6 -8.77 64.59 1.32
C ARG A 6 -7.62 65.62 1.36
N SER A 7 -6.87 65.92 0.30
CA SER A 7 -6.73 65.44 -1.09
C SER A 7 -5.64 66.31 -1.76
N SER A 8 -4.86 65.72 -2.68
CA SER A 8 -4.26 66.29 -3.91
C SER A 8 -3.36 67.56 -3.91
N ALA A 9 -2.12 67.40 -4.38
CA ALA A 9 -1.41 68.33 -5.29
C ALA A 9 -0.31 67.52 -6.03
N HIS A 10 -0.51 67.19 -7.30
CA HIS A 10 0.07 67.82 -8.51
C HIS A 10 1.57 67.49 -8.79
N PHE A 11 1.78 66.90 -9.96
CA PHE A 11 3.02 66.46 -10.61
C PHE A 11 4.01 67.61 -10.94
N SER A 12 5.31 67.32 -10.91
CA SER A 12 6.31 67.92 -11.81
C SER A 12 7.36 66.86 -12.20
N PRO A 13 7.70 66.69 -13.49
CA PRO A 13 8.66 65.69 -13.98
C PRO A 13 10.01 66.34 -14.32
N ALA A 14 11.00 66.20 -13.46
CA ALA A 14 12.41 66.37 -13.80
C ALA A 14 13.24 65.63 -12.76
N ASP A 15 14.28 64.95 -13.23
CA ASP A 15 15.36 64.27 -12.48
C ASP A 15 15.35 62.75 -12.65
N ALA A 16 15.59 62.35 -13.91
CA ALA A 16 16.24 61.10 -14.23
C ALA A 16 17.75 61.35 -14.31
N GLU A 17 18.54 60.81 -13.38
CA GLU A 17 19.87 60.26 -13.68
C GLU A 17 20.44 59.52 -12.45
N SER A 18 21.05 58.35 -12.72
CA SER A 18 21.62 57.45 -11.73
C SER A 18 23.08 57.79 -11.40
N PRO A 19 23.57 57.40 -10.21
CA PRO A 19 24.94 56.93 -10.12
C PRO A 19 25.06 55.54 -9.49
N ARG A 20 25.83 54.72 -10.20
CA ARG A 20 26.42 53.42 -9.89
C ARG A 20 26.81 53.26 -8.41
N VAL A 21 26.33 52.19 -7.78
CA VAL A 21 26.94 51.63 -6.56
C VAL A 21 27.68 50.35 -6.94
N ALA A 22 28.99 50.50 -7.10
CA ALA A 22 29.95 49.40 -7.02
C ALA A 22 30.55 49.42 -5.61
N ALA A 23 30.33 48.36 -4.83
CA ALA A 23 31.24 47.81 -3.81
C ALA A 23 30.47 46.85 -2.88
N GLY A 24 31.01 45.64 -2.68
CA GLY A 24 30.59 44.75 -1.59
C GLY A 24 30.20 43.33 -1.98
N VAL A 25 30.90 42.68 -2.93
CA VAL A 25 30.85 41.21 -3.04
C VAL A 25 31.96 40.64 -2.17
N ASP A 26 31.73 40.65 -0.86
CA ASP A 26 32.56 39.91 0.09
C ASP A 26 31.69 38.91 0.86
N GLY A 27 31.97 37.63 0.64
CA GLY A 27 31.95 36.68 1.75
C GLY A 27 30.64 35.99 2.10
N MET A 28 29.70 35.77 1.17
CA MET A 28 28.75 34.66 1.33
C MET A 28 29.18 33.46 0.49
N LYS A 29 30.32 32.88 0.88
CA LYS A 29 30.54 31.45 0.64
C LYS A 29 29.37 30.75 1.31
N LEU A 30 28.36 30.36 0.53
CA LEU A 30 27.49 29.25 0.91
C LEU A 30 28.45 28.10 1.21
N ALA A 31 28.74 27.91 2.49
CA ALA A 31 29.43 26.74 2.96
C ALA A 31 28.57 25.57 2.51
N ALA A 32 28.99 24.92 1.42
CA ALA A 32 28.56 23.59 1.09
C ALA A 32 28.81 22.79 2.36
N ARG A 33 27.75 22.56 3.15
CA ARG A 33 27.84 21.71 4.33
C ARG A 33 28.50 20.43 3.83
N PRO A 34 29.65 20.01 4.40
CA PRO A 34 30.30 18.81 3.95
C PRO A 34 29.24 17.71 3.96
N SER A 35 29.07 17.01 2.85
CA SER A 35 28.24 15.81 2.83
C SER A 35 28.72 14.97 4.00
N ALA A 36 27.90 14.84 5.04
CA ALA A 36 28.20 13.92 6.13
C ALA A 36 28.62 12.61 5.46
N ASN A 37 29.86 12.17 5.68
CA ASN A 37 30.42 11.00 5.03
C ASN A 37 29.43 9.85 5.23
N PHE A 38 28.69 9.51 4.16
CA PHE A 38 27.63 8.53 4.25
C PHE A 38 28.29 7.19 4.57
N ARG A 39 27.97 6.61 5.73
CA ARG A 39 28.64 5.41 6.22
C ARG A 39 28.06 4.17 5.54
N LEU A 40 28.38 3.98 4.26
CA LEU A 40 27.82 2.93 3.42
C LEU A 40 27.99 1.54 4.06
N GLY A 41 29.18 1.22 4.57
CA GLY A 41 29.43 -0.07 5.24
C GLY A 41 28.51 -0.30 6.43
N LEU A 42 28.38 0.70 7.31
CA LEU A 42 27.47 0.62 8.46
C LEU A 42 26.00 0.46 8.02
N VAL A 43 25.54 1.30 7.09
CA VAL A 43 24.16 1.26 6.59
C VAL A 43 23.86 -0.10 5.95
N SER A 44 24.78 -0.68 5.19
CA SER A 44 24.62 -2.01 4.60
C SER A 44 24.52 -3.13 5.65
N VAL A 45 25.33 -3.08 6.71
CA VAL A 45 25.25 -4.07 7.82
C VAL A 45 23.91 -3.94 8.55
N LEU A 46 23.47 -2.72 8.82
CA LEU A 46 22.17 -2.49 9.45
C LEU A 46 21.01 -2.91 8.54
N ALA A 47 21.10 -2.62 7.24
CA ALA A 47 20.14 -3.05 6.25
C ALA A 47 20.03 -4.58 6.18
N ALA A 48 21.15 -5.30 6.36
CA ALA A 48 21.13 -6.75 6.43
C ALA A 48 20.30 -7.27 7.62
N GLY A 49 20.53 -6.71 8.81
CA GLY A 49 19.75 -7.04 10.00
C GLY A 49 18.26 -6.67 9.84
N ILE A 50 17.97 -5.50 9.27
CA ILE A 50 16.60 -5.06 8.96
C ILE A 50 15.91 -6.04 8.01
N GLY A 51 16.60 -6.52 6.98
CA GLY A 51 16.06 -7.49 6.03
C GLY A 51 15.62 -8.78 6.70
N LEU A 52 16.48 -9.35 7.56
CA LEU A 52 16.15 -10.56 8.33
C LEU A 52 14.94 -10.33 9.26
N ILE A 53 14.94 -9.22 9.99
CA ILE A 53 13.85 -8.88 10.92
C ILE A 53 12.53 -8.67 10.16
N ALA A 54 12.54 -7.99 9.02
CA ALA A 54 11.36 -7.77 8.19
C ALA A 54 10.79 -9.09 7.65
N GLY A 55 11.65 -10.05 7.27
CA GLY A 55 11.24 -11.41 6.91
C GLY A 55 10.52 -12.13 8.05
N VAL A 56 11.06 -12.06 9.27
CA VAL A 56 10.41 -12.62 10.47
C VAL A 56 9.08 -11.93 10.75
N ILE A 57 9.01 -10.60 10.62
CA ILE A 57 7.78 -9.83 10.82
C ILE A 57 6.69 -10.25 9.84
N ALA A 58 7.04 -10.42 8.56
CA ALA A 58 6.10 -10.91 7.56
C ALA A 58 5.53 -12.27 7.98
N PHE A 59 6.41 -13.21 8.38
CA PHE A 59 6.01 -14.53 8.85
C PHE A 59 5.09 -14.49 10.07
N LEU A 60 5.47 -13.74 11.09
CA LEU A 60 4.66 -13.61 12.30
C LEU A 60 3.30 -12.98 11.98
N LEU A 61 3.25 -11.97 11.11
CA LEU A 61 2.00 -11.32 10.78
C LEU A 61 1.04 -12.26 10.02
N TYR A 62 1.53 -13.03 9.05
CA TYR A 62 0.71 -14.02 8.35
C TYR A 62 0.15 -15.09 9.31
N ASN A 63 0.97 -15.60 10.22
CA ASN A 63 0.51 -16.56 11.23
C ASN A 63 -0.50 -15.93 12.20
N LEU A 64 -0.34 -14.65 12.53
CA LEU A 64 -1.25 -13.94 13.42
C LEU A 64 -2.59 -13.66 12.74
N ILE A 65 -2.59 -13.29 11.45
CA ILE A 65 -3.81 -13.20 10.63
C ILE A 65 -4.51 -14.55 10.60
N GLY A 66 -3.78 -15.64 10.30
CA GLY A 66 -4.32 -16.99 10.30
C GLY A 66 -4.91 -17.38 11.65
N LEU A 67 -4.25 -17.04 12.76
CA LEU A 67 -4.75 -17.27 14.11
C LEU A 67 -6.10 -16.58 14.34
N PHE A 68 -6.19 -15.28 14.04
CA PHE A 68 -7.43 -14.54 14.23
C PHE A 68 -8.54 -15.02 13.29
N SER A 69 -8.25 -15.36 12.03
CA SER A 69 -9.21 -16.01 11.10
C SER A 69 -9.75 -17.31 11.65
N ASN A 70 -8.88 -18.20 12.15
CA ASN A 70 -9.31 -19.49 12.69
C ASN A 70 -10.15 -19.35 13.97
N ILE A 71 -9.80 -18.42 14.85
CA ILE A 71 -10.57 -18.14 16.07
C ILE A 71 -11.94 -17.56 15.69
N ALA A 72 -11.97 -16.61 14.77
CA ALA A 72 -13.15 -15.85 14.41
C ALA A 72 -14.16 -16.65 13.58
N PHE A 73 -13.70 -17.41 12.58
CA PHE A 73 -14.56 -18.11 11.63
C PHE A 73 -14.75 -19.61 11.93
N TYR A 74 -13.79 -20.24 12.61
CA TYR A 74 -13.75 -21.69 12.78
C TYR A 74 -13.68 -22.15 14.24
N HIS A 75 -13.54 -21.21 15.20
CA HIS A 75 -13.35 -21.46 16.62
C HIS A 75 -12.19 -22.43 16.94
N ARG A 76 -11.10 -22.34 16.17
CA ARG A 76 -9.91 -23.20 16.30
C ARG A 76 -8.67 -22.37 16.63
N PHE A 77 -7.82 -22.90 17.50
CA PHE A 77 -6.48 -22.36 17.71
C PHE A 77 -5.51 -22.98 16.68
N SER A 78 -5.42 -22.35 15.51
CA SER A 78 -4.51 -22.73 14.43
C SER A 78 -3.98 -21.48 13.74
N THR A 79 -2.72 -21.49 13.33
CA THR A 79 -2.11 -20.42 12.54
C THR A 79 -2.20 -20.67 11.04
N GLN A 80 -2.74 -21.82 10.63
CA GLN A 80 -2.84 -22.17 9.20
C GLN A 80 -3.81 -21.21 8.49
N PHE A 81 -3.33 -20.59 7.43
CA PHE A 81 -4.15 -19.70 6.61
C PHE A 81 -5.23 -20.52 5.90
N THR A 82 -6.48 -20.32 6.29
CA THR A 82 -7.63 -21.04 5.73
C THR A 82 -8.52 -20.01 5.07
N GLY A 83 -8.93 -20.22 3.81
CA GLY A 83 -9.78 -19.27 3.11
C GLY A 83 -11.12 -19.10 3.85
N ASP A 84 -11.49 -17.86 4.18
CA ASP A 84 -12.73 -17.54 4.92
C ASP A 84 -14.01 -17.82 4.08
N ARG A 85 -13.82 -18.15 2.80
CA ARG A 85 -14.89 -18.47 1.83
C ARG A 85 -15.81 -19.63 2.28
N PHE A 86 -15.28 -20.60 3.02
CA PHE A 86 -16.01 -21.81 3.40
C PHE A 86 -16.53 -21.77 4.84
N ASN A 87 -16.68 -20.58 5.43
CA ASN A 87 -17.23 -20.46 6.78
C ASN A 87 -18.67 -21.00 6.88
N HIS A 88 -19.02 -21.49 8.07
CA HIS A 88 -20.33 -22.09 8.36
C HIS A 88 -21.18 -21.26 9.33
N LEU A 89 -20.84 -19.98 9.51
CA LEU A 89 -21.44 -19.11 10.53
C LEU A 89 -22.86 -18.62 10.16
N GLY A 90 -23.27 -18.72 8.90
CA GLY A 90 -24.55 -18.21 8.45
C GLY A 90 -24.66 -16.70 8.68
N VAL A 91 -25.76 -16.23 9.29
CA VAL A 91 -25.99 -14.80 9.55
C VAL A 91 -24.98 -14.21 10.54
N TRP A 92 -24.38 -15.02 11.42
CA TRP A 92 -23.39 -14.55 12.39
C TRP A 92 -22.12 -13.98 11.75
N VAL A 93 -21.85 -14.33 10.49
CA VAL A 93 -20.71 -13.82 9.73
C VAL A 93 -20.71 -12.29 9.62
N ILE A 94 -21.88 -11.65 9.70
CA ILE A 94 -22.02 -10.19 9.62
C ILE A 94 -21.38 -9.50 10.84
N PHE A 95 -21.45 -10.14 12.01
CA PHE A 95 -20.99 -9.53 13.27
C PHE A 95 -19.50 -9.76 13.54
N VAL A 96 -18.90 -10.76 12.90
CA VAL A 96 -17.48 -11.10 13.11
C VAL A 96 -16.55 -9.91 12.79
N PRO A 97 -16.66 -9.25 11.62
CA PRO A 97 -15.84 -8.07 11.33
C PRO A 97 -16.15 -6.90 12.27
N VAL A 98 -17.40 -6.75 12.74
CA VAL A 98 -17.79 -5.66 13.65
C VAL A 98 -17.02 -5.76 14.95
N ILE A 99 -16.85 -6.97 15.50
CA ILE A 99 -16.03 -7.20 16.70
C ILE A 99 -14.58 -6.75 16.45
N GLY A 100 -14.00 -7.12 15.31
CA GLY A 100 -12.67 -6.67 14.91
C GLY A 100 -12.57 -5.16 14.78
N GLY A 101 -13.56 -4.53 14.13
CA GLY A 101 -13.66 -3.08 13.99
C GLY A 101 -13.71 -2.36 15.34
N ILE A 102 -14.49 -2.87 16.31
CA ILE A 102 -14.52 -2.33 17.67
C ILE A 102 -13.12 -2.39 18.29
N ILE A 103 -12.46 -3.55 18.25
CA ILE A 103 -11.13 -3.73 18.83
C ILE A 103 -10.12 -2.75 18.20
N VAL A 104 -10.12 -2.64 16.87
CA VAL A 104 -9.24 -1.72 16.14
C VAL A 104 -9.55 -0.26 16.48
N GLY A 105 -10.82 0.11 16.61
CA GLY A 105 -11.25 1.42 17.07
C GLY A 105 -10.67 1.76 18.45
N PHE A 106 -10.76 0.84 19.41
CA PHE A 106 -10.18 1.01 20.75
C PHE A 106 -8.66 1.15 20.68
N MET A 107 -7.98 0.32 19.88
CA MET A 107 -6.53 0.43 19.68
C MET A 107 -6.12 1.77 19.07
N ALA A 108 -6.91 2.31 18.13
CA ALA A 108 -6.62 3.58 17.49
C ALA A 108 -6.76 4.74 18.47
N LYS A 109 -7.87 4.78 19.22
CA LYS A 109 -8.18 5.85 20.18
C LYS A 109 -7.23 5.88 21.37
N TYR A 110 -6.93 4.73 21.98
CA TYR A 110 -6.12 4.66 23.20
C TYR A 110 -4.65 4.37 22.96
N GLY A 111 -4.28 3.83 21.78
CA GLY A 111 -2.90 3.49 21.45
C GLY A 111 -2.21 4.54 20.57
N SER A 112 -2.66 4.68 19.32
CA SER A 112 -2.19 5.71 18.40
C SER A 112 -3.08 5.81 17.16
N GLU A 113 -3.52 7.02 16.81
CA GLU A 113 -4.27 7.29 15.57
C GLU A 113 -3.50 6.92 14.30
N LYS A 114 -2.15 6.92 14.35
CA LYS A 114 -1.27 6.54 13.22
C LYS A 114 -1.35 5.07 12.82
N ILE A 115 -2.12 4.25 13.54
CA ILE A 115 -2.41 2.87 13.14
C ILE A 115 -3.56 2.77 12.15
N ARG A 116 -4.35 3.84 11.94
CA ARG A 116 -5.39 3.87 10.92
C ARG A 116 -4.78 3.90 9.51
N GLY A 117 -5.59 3.62 8.50
CA GLY A 117 -5.22 3.74 7.10
C GLY A 117 -4.38 2.58 6.57
N HIS A 118 -3.80 2.81 5.40
CA HIS A 118 -3.15 1.79 4.55
C HIS A 118 -1.62 1.68 4.67
N GLY A 119 -0.97 2.60 5.39
CA GLY A 119 0.46 2.52 5.75
C GLY A 119 1.47 3.12 4.76
N ILE A 120 1.21 3.16 3.45
CA ILE A 120 2.17 3.66 2.45
C ILE A 120 2.35 5.20 2.53
N PRO A 121 1.31 6.03 2.43
CA PRO A 121 1.40 7.48 2.62
C PRO A 121 1.99 7.89 3.96
N GLU A 122 1.74 7.13 5.03
CA GLU A 122 2.31 7.37 6.36
C GLU A 122 3.84 7.13 6.36
N ALA A 123 4.32 6.13 5.61
CA ALA A 123 5.75 5.93 5.38
C ALA A 123 6.34 7.04 4.50
N MET A 124 5.62 7.48 3.47
CA MET A 124 6.04 8.61 2.62
C MET A 124 6.11 9.92 3.42
N GLU A 125 5.10 10.21 4.23
CA GLU A 125 5.05 11.38 5.13
C GLU A 125 6.22 11.33 6.13
N ALA A 126 6.51 10.15 6.68
CA ALA A 126 7.66 9.98 7.56
C ALA A 126 8.97 10.36 6.87
N VAL A 127 9.14 9.96 5.60
CA VAL A 127 10.31 10.29 4.79
C VAL A 127 10.38 11.77 4.42
N LEU A 128 9.26 12.38 4.02
CA LEU A 128 9.19 13.74 3.52
C LEU A 128 9.25 14.80 4.63
N ILE A 129 8.58 14.57 5.76
CA ILE A 129 8.32 15.59 6.77
C ILE A 129 9.00 15.25 8.10
N ASN A 130 8.95 14.00 8.54
CA ASN A 130 9.41 13.61 9.88
C ASN A 130 10.89 13.19 9.97
N ARG A 131 11.70 13.56 8.96
CA ARG A 131 13.11 13.15 8.83
C ARG A 131 13.31 11.63 8.99
N SER A 132 12.35 10.83 8.53
CA SER A 132 12.32 9.37 8.63
C SER A 132 12.27 8.84 10.07
N ARG A 133 11.67 9.57 11.03
CA ARG A 133 11.41 9.08 12.39
C ARG A 133 10.01 8.50 12.51
N ILE A 134 9.92 7.24 12.94
CA ILE A 134 8.67 6.54 13.24
C ILE A 134 8.64 6.23 14.74
N GLN A 135 7.45 6.33 15.33
CA GLN A 135 7.23 6.10 16.76
C GLN A 135 7.22 4.59 17.07
N PRO A 136 7.88 4.12 18.14
CA PRO A 136 7.94 2.70 18.48
C PRO A 136 6.57 2.04 18.62
N ARG A 137 5.59 2.75 19.21
CA ARG A 137 4.22 2.24 19.37
C ARG A 137 3.55 1.88 18.05
N VAL A 138 3.82 2.61 16.97
CA VAL A 138 3.23 2.33 15.64
C VAL A 138 3.80 1.04 15.06
N ALA A 139 5.09 0.76 15.28
CA ALA A 139 5.73 -0.47 14.82
C ALA A 139 5.13 -1.74 15.45
N ILE A 140 4.49 -1.64 16.61
CA ILE A 140 3.87 -2.77 17.32
C ILE A 140 2.36 -2.80 17.09
N LEU A 141 1.68 -1.66 17.28
CA LEU A 141 0.23 -1.60 17.22
C LEU A 141 -0.31 -1.75 15.80
N LYS A 142 0.41 -1.26 14.77
CA LYS A 142 -0.03 -1.38 13.38
C LYS A 142 -0.15 -2.83 12.93
N PRO A 143 0.89 -3.69 13.00
CA PRO A 143 0.76 -5.07 12.56
C PRO A 143 -0.30 -5.84 13.37
N ILE A 144 -0.41 -5.61 14.69
CA ILE A 144 -1.44 -6.27 15.51
C ILE A 144 -2.85 -5.84 15.09
N SER A 145 -3.08 -4.53 14.92
CA SER A 145 -4.40 -4.02 14.49
C SER A 145 -4.79 -4.55 13.11
N ALA A 146 -3.84 -4.64 12.18
CA ALA A 146 -4.08 -5.21 10.86
C ALA A 146 -4.35 -6.71 10.93
N ALA A 147 -3.65 -7.45 11.80
CA ALA A 147 -3.91 -8.87 11.99
C ALA A 147 -5.33 -9.14 12.49
N ILE A 148 -5.81 -8.33 13.44
CA ILE A 148 -7.17 -8.42 13.97
C ILE A 148 -8.18 -8.01 12.89
N ALA A 149 -7.95 -6.89 12.20
CA ALA A 149 -8.84 -6.42 11.14
C ALA A 149 -9.00 -7.45 10.02
N ILE A 150 -7.89 -7.97 9.49
CA ILE A 150 -7.88 -8.97 8.41
C ILE A 150 -8.43 -10.31 8.93
N GLY A 151 -7.97 -10.76 10.10
CA GLY A 151 -8.37 -12.03 10.68
C GLY A 151 -9.83 -12.10 11.09
N THR A 152 -10.47 -10.97 11.37
CA THR A 152 -11.94 -10.91 11.59
C THR A 152 -12.73 -10.73 10.30
N GLY A 153 -12.09 -10.83 9.13
CA GLY A 153 -12.72 -10.81 7.82
C GLY A 153 -12.47 -9.54 7.00
N GLY A 154 -11.72 -8.57 7.51
CA GLY A 154 -11.38 -7.33 6.81
C GLY A 154 -10.84 -7.61 5.39
N PRO A 155 -11.34 -6.91 4.34
CA PRO A 155 -11.04 -7.20 2.94
C PRO A 155 -9.70 -6.57 2.55
N PHE A 156 -8.68 -6.71 3.40
CA PHE A 156 -7.41 -6.02 3.27
C PHE A 156 -6.28 -6.96 2.94
N GLY A 157 -5.28 -6.38 2.29
CA GLY A 157 -3.98 -6.99 2.11
C GLY A 157 -3.12 -6.91 3.37
N ALA A 158 -2.33 -7.96 3.64
CA ALA A 158 -1.36 -7.95 4.74
C ALA A 158 -0.17 -7.03 4.47
N GLU A 159 0.01 -6.59 3.22
CA GLU A 159 1.31 -6.18 2.68
C GLU A 159 1.63 -4.74 3.04
N GLY A 160 0.62 -3.86 3.04
CA GLY A 160 0.75 -2.50 3.56
C GLY A 160 1.28 -2.48 5.01
N PRO A 161 0.65 -3.19 5.95
CA PRO A 161 1.15 -3.37 7.31
C PRO A 161 2.58 -3.93 7.40
N ILE A 162 2.94 -4.95 6.59
CA ILE A 162 4.30 -5.52 6.59
C ILE A 162 5.32 -4.49 6.10
N ILE A 163 5.04 -3.82 4.98
CA ILE A 163 5.90 -2.78 4.39
C ILE A 163 6.11 -1.63 5.39
N GLN A 164 5.02 -1.14 6.00
CA GLN A 164 5.09 -0.05 6.97
C GLN A 164 5.85 -0.47 8.23
N THR A 165 5.62 -1.69 8.74
CA THR A 165 6.30 -2.21 9.93
C THR A 165 7.78 -2.41 9.66
N GLY A 166 8.15 -2.98 8.50
CA GLY A 166 9.55 -3.09 8.07
C GLY A 166 10.22 -1.71 8.03
N GLY A 167 9.57 -0.72 7.41
CA GLY A 167 10.06 0.66 7.40
C GLY A 167 10.19 1.27 8.80
N ALA A 168 9.25 0.98 9.70
CA ALA A 168 9.30 1.38 11.10
C ALA A 168 10.51 0.77 11.82
N VAL A 169 10.80 -0.52 11.64
CA VAL A 169 12.00 -1.17 12.19
C VAL A 169 13.27 -0.49 11.68
N GLY A 170 13.36 -0.24 10.37
CA GLY A 170 14.50 0.47 9.79
C GLY A 170 14.69 1.87 10.37
N SER A 171 13.60 2.61 10.56
CA SER A 171 13.60 3.90 11.23
C SER A 171 14.07 3.81 12.69
N LEU A 172 13.58 2.84 13.46
CA LEU A 172 13.88 2.66 14.88
C LEU A 172 15.36 2.28 15.09
N ILE A 173 15.88 1.36 14.29
CA ILE A 173 17.31 1.00 14.31
C ILE A 173 18.18 2.22 14.00
N GLY A 174 17.81 3.02 12.99
CA GLY A 174 18.52 4.28 12.69
C GLY A 174 18.43 5.33 13.81
N GLN A 175 17.32 5.35 14.57
CA GLN A 175 17.18 6.22 15.74
C GLN A 175 18.08 5.78 16.91
N LEU A 176 18.18 4.47 17.15
CA LEU A 176 19.03 3.91 18.21
C LEU A 176 20.53 4.13 17.94
N ILE A 177 20.96 3.95 16.70
CA ILE A 177 22.39 4.00 16.30
C ILE A 177 22.84 5.42 15.91
N HIS A 178 22.04 6.45 16.23
CA HIS A 178 22.35 7.86 16.00
C HIS A 178 22.76 8.15 14.53
N THR A 179 22.00 7.62 13.56
CA THR A 179 22.27 7.84 12.14
C THR A 179 21.82 9.24 11.69
N THR A 180 22.45 9.76 10.63
CA THR A 180 21.98 11.00 9.99
C THR A 180 20.58 10.83 9.40
N ALA A 181 19.90 11.93 9.08
CA ALA A 181 18.57 11.86 8.45
C ALA A 181 18.62 11.15 7.09
N ALA A 182 19.70 11.33 6.32
CA ALA A 182 19.87 10.65 5.03
C ALA A 182 20.10 9.14 5.18
N GLU A 183 20.95 8.73 6.13
CA GLU A 183 21.15 7.31 6.46
C GLU A 183 19.85 6.66 6.96
N ARG A 184 19.13 7.33 7.87
CA ARG A 184 17.84 6.83 8.38
C ARG A 184 16.79 6.71 7.29
N LYS A 185 16.76 7.64 6.33
CA LYS A 185 15.88 7.57 5.15
C LYS A 185 16.16 6.30 4.36
N VAL A 186 17.44 5.95 4.14
CA VAL A 186 17.83 4.70 3.47
C VAL A 186 17.42 3.47 4.31
N LEU A 187 17.66 3.47 5.62
CA LEU A 187 17.28 2.33 6.48
C LEU A 187 15.76 2.10 6.53
N LEU A 188 14.96 3.16 6.61
CA LEU A 188 13.50 3.09 6.52
C LEU A 188 13.09 2.49 5.17
N ALA A 189 13.68 2.96 4.06
CA ALA A 189 13.40 2.43 2.73
C ALA A 189 13.83 0.96 2.58
N CYS A 190 14.98 0.56 3.16
CA CYS A 190 15.42 -0.84 3.25
C CYS A 190 14.38 -1.71 3.96
N GLY A 191 13.82 -1.24 5.06
CA GLY A 191 12.76 -1.94 5.79
C GLY A 191 11.48 -2.09 4.98
N ALA A 192 11.06 -1.05 4.27
CA ALA A 192 9.88 -1.08 3.39
C ALA A 192 10.08 -2.05 2.21
N ALA A 193 11.24 -1.97 1.54
CA ALA A 193 11.61 -2.87 0.44
C ALA A 193 11.70 -4.34 0.90
N ALA A 194 12.32 -4.57 2.05
CA ALA A 194 12.40 -5.87 2.69
C ALA A 194 11.02 -6.42 3.04
N GLY A 195 10.12 -5.59 3.57
CA GLY A 195 8.74 -5.97 3.84
C GLY A 195 7.99 -6.40 2.58
N MET A 196 8.10 -5.65 1.48
CA MET A 196 7.51 -6.05 0.19
C MET A 196 8.09 -7.38 -0.31
N SER A 197 9.42 -7.51 -0.27
CA SER A 197 10.15 -8.69 -0.73
C SER A 197 9.79 -9.95 0.07
N ALA A 198 9.71 -9.81 1.40
CA ALA A 198 9.31 -10.88 2.31
C ALA A 198 7.82 -11.26 2.19
N THR A 199 7.00 -10.41 1.59
CA THR A 199 5.57 -10.68 1.44
C THR A 199 5.27 -11.43 0.15
N PHE A 200 5.93 -11.05 -0.95
CA PHE A 200 5.61 -11.56 -2.28
C PHE A 200 6.70 -12.38 -2.95
N ASN A 201 7.86 -12.56 -2.32
CA ASN A 201 9.02 -13.18 -2.93
C ASN A 201 9.56 -12.38 -4.16
N THR A 202 9.45 -11.05 -4.14
CA THR A 202 9.79 -10.16 -5.26
C THR A 202 10.90 -9.15 -4.88
N PRO A 203 12.17 -9.58 -4.70
CA PRO A 203 13.24 -8.70 -4.24
C PRO A 203 13.50 -7.51 -5.16
N ILE A 204 13.44 -7.71 -6.48
CA ILE A 204 13.71 -6.65 -7.45
C ILE A 204 12.59 -5.60 -7.40
N ALA A 205 11.32 -6.02 -7.41
CA ALA A 205 10.19 -5.11 -7.31
C ALA A 205 10.22 -4.32 -5.99
N GLY A 206 10.62 -4.95 -4.87
CA GLY A 206 10.78 -4.28 -3.57
C GLY A 206 11.83 -3.16 -3.59
N VAL A 207 12.99 -3.41 -4.20
CA VAL A 207 14.03 -2.39 -4.38
C VAL A 207 13.54 -1.23 -5.23
N ILE A 208 12.90 -1.52 -6.37
CA ILE A 208 12.40 -0.51 -7.28
C ILE A 208 11.28 0.30 -6.64
N LEU A 209 10.35 -0.33 -5.92
CA LEU A 209 9.28 0.34 -5.18
C LEU A 209 9.85 1.36 -4.20
N ALA A 210 10.86 0.98 -3.41
CA ALA A 210 11.47 1.89 -2.45
C ALA A 210 12.20 3.06 -3.13
N ILE A 211 12.79 2.84 -4.30
CA ILE A 211 13.42 3.92 -5.08
C ILE A 211 12.36 4.87 -5.65
N GLU A 212 11.30 4.33 -6.24
CA GLU A 212 10.25 5.07 -6.94
C GLU A 212 9.34 5.84 -5.96
N LEU A 213 9.00 5.26 -4.80
CA LEU A 213 8.05 5.86 -3.85
C LEU A 213 8.67 6.56 -2.63
N LEU A 214 9.83 6.12 -2.15
CA LEU A 214 10.37 6.62 -0.88
C LEU A 214 11.63 7.46 -1.09
N LEU A 215 12.57 6.97 -1.90
CA LEU A 215 13.89 7.59 -2.00
C LEU A 215 13.94 8.71 -3.03
N PHE A 216 13.33 8.50 -4.20
CA PHE A 216 13.45 9.39 -5.36
C PHE A 216 14.91 9.66 -5.77
N GLU A 217 15.81 8.69 -5.52
CA GLU A 217 17.20 8.75 -5.99
C GLU A 217 17.77 7.37 -6.32
N PHE A 218 18.46 7.27 -7.45
CA PHE A 218 19.20 6.08 -7.87
C PHE A 218 20.70 6.28 -7.66
N LYS A 219 21.18 6.01 -6.43
CA LYS A 219 22.59 6.13 -6.04
C LYS A 219 23.07 4.88 -5.34
N SER A 220 24.34 4.51 -5.51
CA SER A 220 24.93 3.32 -4.88
C SER A 220 24.77 3.29 -3.36
N ARG A 221 24.82 4.47 -2.72
CA ARG A 221 24.62 4.62 -1.27
C ARG A 221 23.25 4.12 -0.77
N SER A 222 22.26 4.10 -1.65
CA SER A 222 20.87 3.71 -1.37
C SER A 222 20.57 2.35 -1.98
N PHE A 223 21.02 2.12 -3.22
CA PHE A 223 20.77 0.90 -3.96
C PHE A 223 21.42 -0.33 -3.30
N ILE A 224 22.68 -0.25 -2.87
CA ILE A 224 23.39 -1.40 -2.30
C ILE A 224 22.70 -1.88 -1.00
N PRO A 225 22.42 -1.03 0.00
CA PRO A 225 21.68 -1.45 1.20
C PRO A 225 20.28 -2.00 0.89
N LEU A 226 19.57 -1.42 -0.09
CA LEU A 226 18.23 -1.88 -0.51
C LEU A 226 18.26 -3.31 -1.03
N VAL A 227 19.22 -3.62 -1.92
CA VAL A 227 19.40 -4.96 -2.47
C VAL A 227 19.73 -5.96 -1.37
N ILE A 228 20.64 -5.61 -0.45
CA ILE A 228 21.00 -6.49 0.68
C ILE A 228 19.78 -6.81 1.55
N ALA A 229 19.03 -5.79 1.98
CA ALA A 229 17.86 -5.98 2.81
C ALA A 229 16.77 -6.82 2.12
N SER A 230 16.48 -6.52 0.85
CA SER A 230 15.44 -7.20 0.07
C SER A 230 15.79 -8.67 -0.18
N THR A 231 17.04 -8.96 -0.52
CA THR A 231 17.52 -10.34 -0.73
C THR A 231 17.46 -11.17 0.55
N LEU A 232 17.89 -10.62 1.69
CA LEU A 232 17.84 -11.36 2.96
C LEU A 232 16.41 -11.57 3.45
N ALA A 233 15.53 -10.59 3.27
CA ALA A 233 14.12 -10.73 3.57
C ALA A 233 13.46 -11.82 2.70
N THR A 234 13.84 -11.87 1.42
CA THR A 234 13.41 -12.92 0.49
C THR A 234 13.95 -14.30 0.90
N ALA A 235 15.20 -14.40 1.36
CA ALA A 235 15.75 -15.66 1.84
C ALA A 235 14.96 -16.21 3.05
N VAL A 236 14.56 -15.33 3.98
CA VAL A 236 13.68 -15.71 5.10
C VAL A 236 12.31 -16.16 4.59
N HIS A 237 11.72 -15.45 3.63
CA HIS A 237 10.46 -15.86 2.99
C HIS A 237 10.57 -17.26 2.37
N MET A 238 11.59 -17.49 1.55
CA MET A 238 11.79 -18.79 0.89
C MET A 238 11.92 -19.95 1.88
N GLN A 239 12.58 -19.71 3.01
CA GLN A 239 12.79 -20.73 4.04
C GLN A 239 11.53 -21.03 4.86
N TRP A 240 10.66 -20.05 5.13
CA TRP A 240 9.53 -20.21 6.07
C TRP A 240 8.15 -20.21 5.42
N MET A 241 7.99 -19.56 4.26
CA MET A 241 6.74 -19.49 3.49
C MET A 241 6.81 -20.29 2.17
N GLY A 242 8.01 -20.63 1.72
CA GLY A 242 8.25 -21.41 0.50
C GLY A 242 8.87 -20.59 -0.63
N ALA A 243 9.52 -21.28 -1.57
CA ALA A 243 10.29 -20.65 -2.64
C ALA A 243 9.48 -20.28 -3.89
N GLY A 244 8.22 -20.70 -3.97
CA GLY A 244 7.35 -20.45 -5.13
C GLY A 244 6.90 -18.99 -5.25
N PRO A 245 6.34 -18.60 -6.40
CA PRO A 245 5.67 -17.32 -6.53
C PRO A 245 4.40 -17.30 -5.68
N MET A 246 4.05 -16.13 -5.12
CA MET A 246 2.81 -15.96 -4.35
C MET A 246 1.57 -16.25 -5.21
N PHE A 247 1.62 -15.88 -6.49
CA PHE A 247 0.56 -16.15 -7.46
C PHE A 247 1.11 -17.07 -8.55
N SER A 248 0.67 -18.34 -8.55
CA SER A 248 0.95 -19.24 -9.66
C SER A 248 0.03 -18.90 -10.83
N VAL A 249 0.63 -18.63 -11.99
CA VAL A 249 -0.08 -18.31 -13.23
C VAL A 249 0.28 -19.37 -14.26
N ALA A 250 -0.73 -20.01 -14.85
CA ALA A 250 -0.53 -20.96 -15.94
C ALA A 250 0.14 -20.28 -17.14
N ALA A 251 0.91 -21.05 -17.91
CA ALA A 251 1.51 -20.57 -19.15
C ALA A 251 0.40 -20.01 -20.07
N THR A 252 0.46 -18.70 -20.32
CA THR A 252 -0.61 -17.98 -21.03
C THR A 252 -0.03 -17.32 -22.28
N ASP A 253 -0.72 -17.43 -23.42
CA ASP A 253 -0.39 -16.68 -24.63
C ASP A 253 -0.84 -15.22 -24.47
N TYR A 254 0.14 -14.30 -24.42
CA TYR A 254 -0.12 -12.86 -24.38
C TYR A 254 -0.62 -12.30 -25.71
N ALA A 255 -0.55 -13.10 -26.79
CA ALA A 255 -1.07 -12.77 -28.10
C ALA A 255 -0.44 -11.48 -28.68
N ILE A 256 0.85 -11.20 -28.42
CA ILE A 256 1.55 -10.03 -28.97
C ILE A 256 2.08 -10.39 -30.37
N PRO A 257 1.92 -9.53 -31.40
CA PRO A 257 1.43 -8.15 -31.36
C PRO A 257 -0.09 -7.98 -31.53
N ARG A 258 -0.83 -9.01 -31.93
CA ARG A 258 -2.27 -8.94 -32.24
C ARG A 258 -3.14 -8.36 -31.11
N ALA A 259 -2.76 -8.60 -29.86
CA ALA A 259 -3.47 -8.16 -28.67
C ALA A 259 -3.10 -6.74 -28.21
N LEU A 260 -2.06 -6.11 -28.77
CA LEU A 260 -1.59 -4.78 -28.36
C LEU A 260 -2.69 -3.70 -28.38
N PRO A 261 -3.55 -3.60 -29.42
CA PRO A 261 -4.64 -2.61 -29.41
C PRO A 261 -5.60 -2.81 -28.23
N PHE A 262 -5.86 -4.06 -27.84
CA PHE A 262 -6.73 -4.39 -26.70
C PHE A 262 -6.05 -4.05 -25.37
N TYR A 263 -4.74 -4.26 -25.24
CA TYR A 263 -4.00 -3.81 -24.05
C TYR A 263 -3.94 -2.28 -23.93
N LEU A 264 -3.89 -1.53 -25.04
CA LEU A 264 -3.97 -0.08 -25.01
C LEU A 264 -5.33 0.40 -24.49
N VAL A 265 -6.43 -0.20 -24.97
CA VAL A 265 -7.78 0.09 -24.47
C VAL A 265 -7.90 -0.30 -22.99
N LEU A 266 -7.42 -1.49 -22.61
CA LEU A 266 -7.41 -1.91 -21.21
C LEU A 266 -6.60 -0.94 -20.34
N GLY A 267 -5.47 -0.44 -20.81
CA GLY A 267 -4.64 0.54 -20.09
C GLY A 267 -5.39 1.83 -19.78
N LEU A 268 -6.16 2.36 -20.74
CA LEU A 268 -7.04 3.52 -20.51
C LEU A 268 -8.09 3.22 -19.44
N ILE A 269 -8.76 2.05 -19.54
CA ILE A 269 -9.76 1.61 -18.55
C ILE A 269 -9.11 1.49 -17.16
N CYS A 270 -7.91 0.90 -17.07
CA CYS A 270 -7.16 0.76 -15.83
C CYS A 270 -6.80 2.11 -15.21
N GLY A 271 -6.42 3.11 -16.04
CA GLY A 271 -6.16 4.47 -15.58
C GLY A 271 -7.40 5.12 -14.96
N PHE A 272 -8.56 5.01 -15.61
CA PHE A 272 -9.82 5.49 -15.03
C PHE A 272 -10.20 4.72 -13.75
N ALA A 273 -10.01 3.40 -13.72
CA ALA A 273 -10.26 2.59 -12.55
C ALA A 273 -9.37 3.01 -11.37
N ALA A 274 -8.09 3.29 -11.61
CA ALA A 274 -7.16 3.77 -10.59
C ALA A 274 -7.61 5.11 -9.99
N VAL A 275 -7.98 6.09 -10.83
CA VAL A 275 -8.52 7.38 -10.38
C VAL A 275 -9.83 7.19 -9.61
N GLY A 276 -10.72 6.32 -10.11
CA GLY A 276 -11.98 5.98 -9.47
C GLY A 276 -11.78 5.40 -8.07
N PHE A 277 -10.86 4.44 -7.92
CA PHE A 277 -10.50 3.85 -6.62
C PHE A 277 -9.98 4.90 -5.64
N SER A 278 -8.99 5.71 -6.06
CA SER A 278 -8.42 6.74 -5.18
C SER A 278 -9.47 7.77 -4.76
N ARG A 279 -10.30 8.26 -5.70
CA ARG A 279 -11.36 9.24 -5.37
C ARG A 279 -12.42 8.65 -4.47
N LEU A 280 -12.86 7.42 -4.71
CA LEU A 280 -13.91 6.80 -3.91
C LEU A 280 -13.43 6.55 -2.48
N LEU A 281 -12.16 6.17 -2.31
CA LEU A 281 -11.55 6.00 -1.00
C LEU A 281 -11.55 7.32 -0.21
N TYR A 282 -10.95 8.38 -0.76
CA TYR A 282 -10.91 9.70 -0.09
C TYR A 282 -12.31 10.27 0.16
N PHE A 283 -13.22 10.11 -0.80
CA PHE A 283 -14.62 10.52 -0.61
C PHE A 283 -15.29 9.79 0.56
N THR A 284 -14.98 8.51 0.75
CA THR A 284 -15.55 7.72 1.84
C THR A 284 -14.93 8.09 3.18
N GLU A 285 -13.61 8.36 3.22
CA GLU A 285 -12.94 8.94 4.39
C GLU A 285 -13.60 10.26 4.82
N ASP A 286 -13.78 11.19 3.88
CA ASP A 286 -14.45 12.48 4.10
C ASP A 286 -15.90 12.32 4.61
N LEU A 287 -16.60 11.25 4.23
CA LEU A 287 -17.95 10.95 4.70
C LEU A 287 -17.95 10.44 6.14
N PHE A 288 -17.01 9.57 6.50
CA PHE A 288 -16.88 9.07 7.86
C PHE A 288 -16.47 10.19 8.83
N GLU A 289 -15.60 11.10 8.41
CA GLU A 289 -15.22 12.28 9.22
C GLU A 289 -16.38 13.22 9.53
N LYS A 290 -17.44 13.22 8.71
CA LYS A 290 -18.65 14.04 8.91
C LYS A 290 -19.69 13.38 9.81
N LEU A 291 -19.52 12.11 10.19
CA LEU A 291 -20.50 11.43 11.03
C LEU A 291 -20.47 12.01 12.45
N PRO A 292 -21.63 12.30 13.07
CA PRO A 292 -21.73 12.83 14.42
C PRO A 292 -21.53 11.74 15.49
N VAL A 293 -20.58 10.83 15.29
CA VAL A 293 -20.25 9.74 16.20
C VAL A 293 -18.75 9.76 16.49
N ASP A 294 -18.39 9.35 17.70
CA ASP A 294 -16.99 9.27 18.12
C ASP A 294 -16.19 8.34 17.18
N GLU A 295 -14.98 8.77 16.83
CA GLU A 295 -14.10 8.06 15.87
C GLU A 295 -13.75 6.63 16.29
N LEU A 296 -13.98 6.28 17.55
CA LEU A 296 -13.93 4.92 18.07
C LEU A 296 -14.83 3.96 17.29
N TRP A 297 -16.00 4.43 16.85
CA TRP A 297 -17.03 3.60 16.25
C TRP A 297 -16.94 3.49 14.73
N TRP A 298 -16.19 4.38 14.06
CA TRP A 298 -16.10 4.37 12.60
C TRP A 298 -15.68 3.00 12.05
N PRO A 299 -14.61 2.34 12.55
CA PRO A 299 -14.21 1.04 12.04
C PRO A 299 -15.29 -0.05 12.20
N ALA A 300 -16.08 0.01 13.26
CA ALA A 300 -17.18 -0.93 13.50
C ALA A 300 -18.33 -0.73 12.50
N ILE A 301 -18.63 0.53 12.14
CA ILE A 301 -19.66 0.88 11.15
C ILE A 301 -19.22 0.42 9.75
N GLY A 302 -17.97 0.69 9.35
CA GLY A 302 -17.43 0.19 8.10
C GLY A 302 -17.43 -1.35 8.04
N ALA A 303 -17.05 -1.99 9.14
CA ALA A 303 -17.05 -3.44 9.26
C ALA A 303 -18.45 -4.07 9.23
N LEU A 304 -19.50 -3.36 9.66
CA LEU A 304 -20.89 -3.81 9.48
C LEU A 304 -21.26 -3.86 8.00
N GLY A 305 -20.90 -2.82 7.23
CA GLY A 305 -21.09 -2.79 5.78
C GLY A 305 -20.36 -3.95 5.08
N LEU A 306 -19.11 -4.22 5.49
CA LEU A 306 -18.36 -5.39 5.06
C LEU A 306 -19.07 -6.70 5.39
N GLY A 307 -19.54 -6.87 6.63
CA GLY A 307 -20.24 -8.08 7.06
C GLY A 307 -21.46 -8.37 6.19
N ILE A 308 -22.25 -7.34 5.86
CA ILE A 308 -23.41 -7.45 4.97
C ILE A 308 -22.98 -7.86 3.56
N ILE A 309 -21.96 -7.21 2.98
CA ILE A 309 -21.45 -7.56 1.65
C ILE A 309 -20.92 -9.00 1.63
N GLY A 310 -20.14 -9.38 2.64
CA GLY A 310 -19.52 -10.69 2.74
C GLY A 310 -20.52 -11.83 3.01
N TYR A 311 -21.67 -11.55 3.62
CA TYR A 311 -22.77 -12.51 3.73
C TYR A 311 -23.28 -12.94 2.34
N PHE A 312 -23.43 -11.99 1.41
CA PHE A 312 -23.85 -12.30 0.03
C PHE A 312 -22.70 -12.74 -0.87
N VAL A 313 -21.49 -12.23 -0.63
CA VAL A 313 -20.29 -12.53 -1.44
C VAL A 313 -19.12 -12.93 -0.52
N PRO A 314 -19.06 -14.21 -0.06
CA PRO A 314 -18.05 -14.66 0.90
C PRO A 314 -16.59 -14.49 0.44
N ARG A 315 -16.34 -14.47 -0.88
CA ARG A 315 -15.02 -14.22 -1.47
C ARG A 315 -14.45 -12.82 -1.16
N VAL A 316 -15.26 -11.92 -0.60
CA VAL A 316 -14.82 -10.58 -0.21
C VAL A 316 -14.04 -10.59 1.10
N PHE A 317 -14.27 -11.57 1.99
CA PHE A 317 -13.58 -11.63 3.27
C PHE A 317 -12.09 -11.92 3.12
N GLY A 318 -11.32 -11.40 4.08
CA GLY A 318 -9.89 -11.63 4.20
C GLY A 318 -9.07 -11.10 3.01
N VAL A 319 -7.89 -11.68 2.85
CA VAL A 319 -6.89 -11.18 1.89
C VAL A 319 -7.31 -11.44 0.43
N GLY A 320 -7.84 -12.63 0.13
CA GLY A 320 -8.37 -12.99 -1.20
C GLY A 320 -7.34 -13.52 -2.21
N TYR A 321 -6.15 -13.95 -1.77
CA TYR A 321 -5.11 -14.49 -2.67
C TYR A 321 -5.56 -15.72 -3.46
N ASP A 322 -6.40 -16.57 -2.87
CA ASP A 322 -7.04 -17.71 -3.53
C ASP A 322 -7.91 -17.25 -4.70
N THR A 323 -8.68 -16.18 -4.50
CA THR A 323 -9.53 -15.64 -5.57
C THR A 323 -8.71 -14.93 -6.63
N ILE A 324 -7.62 -14.24 -6.28
CA ILE A 324 -6.68 -13.70 -7.29
C ILE A 324 -6.13 -14.84 -8.15
N SER A 325 -5.68 -15.93 -7.53
CA SER A 325 -5.19 -17.11 -8.28
C SER A 325 -6.27 -17.72 -9.18
N ASP A 326 -7.51 -17.84 -8.70
CA ASP A 326 -8.65 -18.29 -9.51
C ASP A 326 -8.88 -17.37 -10.74
N ILE A 327 -8.73 -16.05 -10.59
CA ILE A 327 -8.89 -15.09 -11.69
C ILE A 327 -7.76 -15.23 -12.71
N LEU A 328 -6.51 -15.25 -12.24
CA LEU A 328 -5.32 -15.32 -13.11
C LEU A 328 -5.26 -16.62 -13.92
N ASN A 329 -5.81 -17.71 -13.39
CA ASN A 329 -5.91 -19.00 -14.08
C ASN A 329 -7.24 -19.21 -14.83
N ALA A 330 -8.05 -18.16 -14.99
CA ALA A 330 -9.32 -18.18 -15.72
C ALA A 330 -10.34 -19.22 -15.21
N HIS A 331 -10.34 -19.53 -13.91
CA HIS A 331 -11.29 -20.47 -13.28
C HIS A 331 -12.64 -19.83 -12.94
N LEU A 332 -12.80 -18.53 -13.15
CA LEU A 332 -14.00 -17.77 -12.79
C LEU A 332 -14.81 -17.36 -14.02
N ALA A 333 -16.12 -17.60 -13.96
CA ALA A 333 -17.05 -17.13 -14.97
C ALA A 333 -17.22 -15.60 -14.93
N LEU A 334 -17.55 -14.99 -16.07
CA LEU A 334 -17.73 -13.55 -16.23
C LEU A 334 -18.66 -12.93 -15.17
N LYS A 335 -19.79 -13.58 -14.89
CA LYS A 335 -20.75 -13.12 -13.86
C LYS A 335 -20.08 -12.98 -12.49
N LEU A 336 -19.25 -13.94 -12.10
CA LEU A 336 -18.59 -13.93 -10.80
C LEU A 336 -17.43 -12.93 -10.77
N LEU A 337 -16.71 -12.74 -11.88
CA LEU A 337 -15.70 -11.67 -12.00
C LEU A 337 -16.33 -10.29 -11.75
N VAL A 338 -17.46 -9.99 -12.39
CA VAL A 338 -18.17 -8.71 -12.22
C VAL A 338 -18.64 -8.54 -10.76
N ILE A 339 -19.22 -9.57 -10.15
CA ILE A 339 -19.65 -9.53 -8.75
C ILE A 339 -18.45 -9.28 -7.82
N VAL A 340 -17.37 -10.04 -7.98
CA VAL A 340 -16.16 -9.92 -7.15
C VAL A 340 -15.50 -8.55 -7.32
N MET A 341 -15.41 -8.06 -8.56
CA MET A 341 -14.84 -6.76 -8.88
C MET A 341 -15.50 -5.64 -8.09
N PHE A 342 -16.83 -5.53 -8.15
CA PHE A 342 -17.56 -4.48 -7.45
C PHE A 342 -17.64 -4.74 -5.94
N ALA A 343 -17.94 -5.97 -5.52
CA ALA A 343 -18.11 -6.29 -4.11
C ALA A 343 -16.80 -6.11 -3.33
N LYS A 344 -15.65 -6.55 -3.87
CA LYS A 344 -14.34 -6.37 -3.20
C LYS A 344 -13.93 -4.89 -3.18
N ALA A 345 -14.17 -4.15 -4.27
CA ALA A 345 -13.88 -2.72 -4.34
C ALA A 345 -14.68 -1.92 -3.29
N ILE A 346 -16.00 -2.13 -3.24
CA ILE A 346 -16.88 -1.43 -2.30
C ILE A 346 -16.54 -1.82 -0.86
N ALA A 347 -16.34 -3.11 -0.60
CA ALA A 347 -15.96 -3.57 0.73
C ALA A 347 -14.63 -2.96 1.19
N LEU A 348 -13.62 -2.89 0.32
CA LEU A 348 -12.36 -2.23 0.62
C LEU A 348 -12.57 -0.76 0.98
N VAL A 349 -13.28 -0.01 0.14
CA VAL A 349 -13.45 1.43 0.32
C VAL A 349 -14.27 1.75 1.57
N VAL A 350 -15.38 1.04 1.81
CA VAL A 350 -16.20 1.22 3.02
C VAL A 350 -15.41 0.86 4.28
N SER A 351 -14.68 -0.26 4.25
CA SER A 351 -13.96 -0.73 5.43
C SER A 351 -12.74 0.16 5.72
N LEU A 352 -11.90 0.43 4.71
CA LEU A 352 -10.70 1.24 4.90
C LEU A 352 -11.04 2.71 5.16
N GLY A 353 -12.00 3.27 4.41
CA GLY A 353 -12.44 4.65 4.57
C GLY A 353 -13.07 4.93 5.93
N SER A 354 -13.51 3.89 6.65
CA SER A 354 -13.97 4.00 8.04
C SER A 354 -12.84 4.17 9.07
N GLY A 355 -11.58 4.27 8.64
CA GLY A 355 -10.44 4.49 9.52
C GLY A 355 -9.94 3.24 10.25
N THR A 356 -10.16 2.05 9.68
CA THR A 356 -9.54 0.81 10.19
C THR A 356 -8.08 0.67 9.72
N SER A 357 -7.47 -0.50 9.93
CA SER A 357 -6.06 -0.79 9.60
C SER A 357 -5.97 -1.96 8.62
N GLY A 358 -5.30 -1.78 7.48
CA GLY A 358 -5.09 -2.85 6.50
C GLY A 358 -4.48 -2.35 5.20
N GLY A 359 -3.91 -3.25 4.39
CA GLY A 359 -3.31 -2.91 3.10
C GLY A 359 -4.32 -2.82 1.95
N LEU A 360 -4.00 -1.98 0.96
CA LEU A 360 -4.79 -1.80 -0.26
C LEU A 360 -4.43 -2.78 -1.39
N LEU A 361 -3.26 -3.42 -1.32
CA LEU A 361 -2.64 -4.06 -2.49
C LEU A 361 -3.46 -5.28 -2.95
N ALA A 362 -3.62 -6.32 -2.12
CA ALA A 362 -4.43 -7.49 -2.47
C ALA A 362 -5.85 -7.18 -2.98
N PRO A 363 -6.68 -6.34 -2.31
CA PRO A 363 -8.04 -6.09 -2.77
C PRO A 363 -8.11 -5.25 -4.05
N MET A 364 -7.17 -4.32 -4.26
CA MET A 364 -7.05 -3.64 -5.55
C MET A 364 -6.64 -4.60 -6.65
N PHE A 365 -5.68 -5.49 -6.40
CA PHE A 365 -5.27 -6.55 -7.33
C PHE A 365 -6.43 -7.47 -7.71
N MET A 366 -7.20 -7.93 -6.72
CA MET A 366 -8.36 -8.78 -6.96
C MET A 366 -9.42 -8.08 -7.81
N SER A 367 -9.70 -6.81 -7.53
CA SER A 367 -10.70 -6.04 -8.28
C SER A 367 -10.23 -5.72 -9.70
N SER A 368 -8.96 -5.37 -9.89
CA SER A 368 -8.41 -5.03 -11.21
C SER A 368 -8.10 -6.27 -12.05
N ALA A 369 -7.65 -7.38 -11.45
CA ALA A 369 -7.55 -8.66 -12.15
C ALA A 369 -8.92 -9.10 -12.68
N ALA A 370 -9.98 -8.93 -11.87
CA ALA A 370 -11.34 -9.22 -12.30
C ALA A 370 -11.79 -8.31 -13.46
N LEU A 371 -11.43 -7.01 -13.44
CA LEU A 371 -11.65 -6.08 -14.54
C LEU A 371 -10.97 -6.54 -15.84
N GLY A 372 -9.68 -6.89 -15.77
CA GLY A 372 -8.91 -7.36 -16.93
C GLY A 372 -9.45 -8.68 -17.51
N GLY A 373 -9.73 -9.66 -16.64
CA GLY A 373 -10.32 -10.93 -17.05
C GLY A 373 -11.71 -10.75 -17.68
N ALA A 374 -12.57 -9.92 -17.08
CA ALA A 374 -13.90 -9.61 -17.61
C ALA A 374 -13.81 -8.90 -18.96
N PHE A 375 -12.88 -7.95 -19.13
CA PHE A 375 -12.63 -7.28 -20.40
C PHE A 375 -12.29 -8.27 -21.51
N ALA A 376 -11.33 -9.17 -21.29
CA ALA A 376 -10.96 -10.17 -22.28
C ALA A 376 -12.11 -11.12 -22.64
N MET A 377 -12.89 -11.58 -21.64
CA MET A 377 -14.06 -12.43 -21.88
C MET A 377 -15.14 -11.72 -22.69
N LEU A 378 -15.41 -10.44 -22.40
CA LEU A 378 -16.37 -9.63 -23.16
C LEU A 378 -15.92 -9.39 -24.60
N VAL A 379 -14.64 -9.06 -24.79
CA VAL A 379 -14.08 -8.87 -26.14
C VAL A 379 -14.13 -10.16 -26.94
N ASN A 380 -13.80 -11.32 -26.35
CA ASN A 380 -13.94 -12.60 -27.05
C ASN A 380 -15.40 -12.95 -27.37
N TRP A 381 -16.35 -12.51 -26.56
CA TRP A 381 -17.77 -12.70 -26.85
C TRP A 381 -18.24 -11.85 -28.03
N ILE A 382 -17.78 -10.60 -28.13
CA ILE A 382 -18.15 -9.66 -29.22
C ILE A 382 -17.35 -9.94 -30.50
N TYR A 383 -16.05 -10.23 -30.36
CA TYR A 383 -15.11 -10.46 -31.44
C TYR A 383 -14.31 -11.76 -31.17
N PRO A 384 -14.89 -12.94 -31.48
CA PRO A 384 -14.26 -14.23 -31.19
C PRO A 384 -12.88 -14.43 -31.82
N ALA A 385 -12.62 -13.78 -32.96
CA ALA A 385 -11.32 -13.83 -33.65
C ALA A 385 -10.18 -13.16 -32.87
N ALA A 386 -10.47 -12.39 -31.80
CA ALA A 386 -9.44 -11.84 -30.93
C ALA A 386 -8.65 -12.93 -30.20
N HIS A 387 -9.34 -14.00 -29.77
CA HIS A 387 -8.78 -15.11 -28.98
C HIS A 387 -7.87 -14.64 -27.83
N LEU A 388 -8.35 -13.68 -27.05
CA LEU A 388 -7.62 -13.11 -25.91
C LEU A 388 -7.61 -14.10 -24.74
N ALA A 389 -6.49 -14.23 -24.05
CA ALA A 389 -6.42 -15.04 -22.86
C ALA A 389 -6.85 -14.22 -21.61
N PRO A 390 -7.92 -14.58 -20.89
CA PRO A 390 -8.39 -13.80 -19.75
C PRO A 390 -7.36 -13.64 -18.63
N GLY A 391 -6.56 -14.68 -18.37
CA GLY A 391 -5.48 -14.64 -17.38
C GLY A 391 -4.40 -13.59 -17.66
N ALA A 392 -4.02 -13.42 -18.93
CA ALA A 392 -3.02 -12.42 -19.32
C ALA A 392 -3.54 -10.99 -19.12
N PHE A 393 -4.78 -10.71 -19.50
CA PHE A 393 -5.40 -9.40 -19.30
C PHE A 393 -5.65 -9.12 -17.82
N ALA A 394 -6.01 -10.13 -17.03
CA ALA A 394 -6.12 -10.02 -15.59
C ALA A 394 -4.76 -9.64 -14.94
N LEU A 395 -3.67 -10.31 -15.33
CA LEU A 395 -2.33 -10.04 -14.82
C LEU A 395 -1.89 -8.60 -15.14
N VAL A 396 -2.06 -8.17 -16.39
CA VAL A 396 -1.71 -6.81 -16.82
C VAL A 396 -2.55 -5.76 -16.07
N ALA A 397 -3.86 -5.97 -15.93
CA ALA A 397 -4.73 -5.04 -15.20
C ALA A 397 -4.37 -4.95 -13.71
N MET A 398 -3.92 -6.06 -13.11
CA MET A 398 -3.46 -6.13 -11.73
C MET A 398 -2.37 -5.10 -11.44
N GLY A 399 -1.27 -5.15 -12.21
CA GLY A 399 -0.16 -4.20 -12.06
C GLY A 399 -0.48 -2.80 -12.58
N ALA A 400 -1.27 -2.67 -13.66
CA ALA A 400 -1.59 -1.37 -14.25
C ALA A 400 -2.42 -0.48 -13.31
N VAL A 401 -3.49 -1.01 -12.70
CA VAL A 401 -4.35 -0.22 -11.82
C VAL A 401 -3.61 0.20 -10.55
N PHE A 402 -2.92 -0.74 -9.89
CA PHE A 402 -2.22 -0.42 -8.65
C PHE A 402 -0.98 0.44 -8.90
N GLY A 403 -0.21 0.18 -9.95
CA GLY A 403 0.93 1.00 -10.34
C GLY A 403 0.53 2.45 -10.64
N ALA A 404 -0.60 2.65 -11.33
CA ALA A 404 -1.16 3.98 -11.59
C ALA A 404 -1.67 4.66 -10.30
N ALA A 405 -2.40 3.94 -9.45
CA ALA A 405 -2.96 4.49 -8.21
C ALA A 405 -1.88 4.86 -7.18
N SER A 406 -0.87 4.01 -7.04
CA SER A 406 0.28 4.23 -6.13
C SER A 406 1.34 5.17 -6.69
N ARG A 407 1.31 5.46 -8.01
CA ARG A 407 2.36 6.16 -8.74
C ARG A 407 3.72 5.42 -8.70
N ALA A 408 3.68 4.09 -8.67
CA ALA A 408 4.83 3.19 -8.71
C ALA A 408 4.81 2.28 -9.95
N THR A 409 4.60 2.88 -11.12
CA THR A 409 4.33 2.13 -12.35
C THR A 409 5.46 1.17 -12.72
N PHE A 410 6.71 1.57 -12.56
CA PHE A 410 7.84 0.72 -12.96
C PHE A 410 8.03 -0.45 -11.99
N ALA A 411 7.87 -0.21 -10.69
CA ALA A 411 7.90 -1.26 -9.67
C ALA A 411 6.86 -2.35 -9.96
N PHE A 412 5.64 -1.98 -10.32
CA PHE A 412 4.57 -2.94 -10.58
C PHE A 412 4.65 -3.63 -11.95
N ILE A 413 5.39 -3.07 -12.92
CA ILE A 413 5.75 -3.81 -14.14
C ILE A 413 6.72 -4.93 -13.82
N ILE A 414 7.68 -4.69 -12.92
CA ILE A 414 8.68 -5.70 -12.49
C ILE A 414 8.08 -6.71 -11.51
N PHE A 415 7.04 -6.31 -10.79
CA PHE A 415 6.35 -7.16 -9.83
C PHE A 415 5.60 -8.32 -10.49
N LEU A 416 4.93 -8.05 -11.62
CA LEU A 416 4.24 -9.05 -12.43
C LEU A 416 5.22 -9.98 -13.12
#